data_AF-A0A7J6VAK6-F1
#
_entry.id   AF-A0A7J6VAK6-F1
#
_cell.length_a   1.000
_cell.length_b   1.000
_cell.length_c   1.000
_cell.angle_alpha   90.00
_cell.angle_beta   90.00
_cell.angle_gamma   90.00
#
_symmetry.space_group_name_H-M   'P 1'
#
loop_
_entity.id
_entity.type
_entity.pdbx_description
1 polymer ?
#
loop_
_entity_poly.entity_id
_entity_poly.type
_entity_poly.pdbx_seq_one_letter_code
_entity_poly.pdbx_strand_id
1 'polypeptide(L)'
;GLVKKETRFTSKFPAKEIVSKIEEAAMPLGFNVKKNKYKMKLQGEKTGRKGQLSIATEIFEVAPSLFMVELRKAQGDTLEFHKFYKNISVGLEDIVWKSGEDAKKIVDGSVAVPS
;
A
#
# COMPACT_ATOMS: atom_id res chain seq x y z
N GLY A 1 5.84 17.99 12.31
CA GLY A 1 5.76 16.62 12.83
C GLY A 1 5.63 15.67 11.67
N LEU A 2 6.51 14.65 11.58
CA LEU A 2 6.43 13.64 10.52
C LEU A 2 5.26 12.71 10.86
N VAL A 3 4.07 13.01 10.31
CA VAL A 3 2.92 12.11 10.39
C VAL A 3 3.39 10.80 9.79
N LYS A 4 3.55 9.75 10.61
CA LYS A 4 3.82 8.40 10.14
C LYS A 4 2.61 7.99 9.31
N LYS A 5 2.66 8.20 7.99
CA LYS A 5 1.70 7.56 7.09
C LYS A 5 1.82 6.06 7.36
N GLU A 6 0.72 5.44 7.73
CA GLU A 6 0.67 4.00 7.87
C GLU A 6 0.99 3.40 6.51
N THR A 7 2.18 2.83 6.38
CA THR A 7 2.64 2.10 5.19
C THR A 7 2.23 0.64 5.24
N ARG A 8 1.11 0.39 5.94
CA ARG A 8 0.58 -0.93 6.28
C ARG A 8 -0.90 -0.95 5.95
N PHE A 9 -1.35 -2.10 5.47
CA PHE A 9 -2.77 -2.35 5.28
C PHE A 9 -3.06 -3.82 5.56
N THR A 10 -4.31 -4.14 5.86
CA THR A 10 -4.78 -5.51 6.00
C THR A 10 -5.53 -5.96 4.74
N SER A 11 -5.56 -7.26 4.49
CA SER A 11 -6.29 -7.86 3.37
C SER A 11 -6.80 -9.24 3.75
N LYS A 12 -7.98 -9.62 3.23
CA LYS A 12 -8.53 -10.97 3.34
C LYS A 12 -8.20 -11.86 2.15
N PHE A 13 -7.51 -11.30 1.15
CA PHE A 13 -7.10 -12.07 -0.02
C PHE A 13 -5.97 -13.03 0.32
N PRO A 14 -5.85 -14.18 -0.36
CA PRO A 14 -4.72 -15.07 -0.18
C PRO A 14 -3.40 -14.35 -0.44
N ALA A 15 -2.34 -14.68 0.30
CA ALA A 15 -1.03 -14.05 0.16
C ALA A 15 -0.51 -14.03 -1.29
N LYS A 16 -0.79 -15.08 -2.07
CA LYS A 16 -0.42 -15.16 -3.49
C LYS A 16 -1.10 -14.07 -4.34
N GLU A 17 -2.38 -13.79 -4.09
CA GLU A 17 -3.13 -12.76 -4.81
C GLU A 17 -2.65 -11.36 -4.41
N ILE A 18 -2.39 -11.14 -3.12
CA ILE A 18 -1.79 -9.90 -2.62
C ILE A 18 -0.45 -9.63 -3.33
N VAL A 19 0.43 -10.65 -3.41
CA VAL A 19 1.73 -10.55 -4.08
C VAL A 19 1.56 -10.18 -5.56
N SER A 20 0.63 -10.83 -6.27
CA SER A 20 0.36 -10.52 -7.68
C SER A 20 -0.16 -9.10 -7.86
N LYS A 21 -1.09 -8.64 -7.00
CA LYS A 21 -1.65 -7.29 -7.06
C LYS A 21 -0.61 -6.20 -6.79
N ILE A 22 0.29 -6.44 -5.84
CA ILE A 22 1.42 -5.53 -5.56
C ILE A 22 2.35 -5.44 -6.77
N GLU A 23 2.61 -6.55 -7.46
CA GLU A 23 3.41 -6.54 -8.68
C GLU A 23 2.73 -5.79 -9.82
N GLU A 24 1.47 -6.11 -10.11
CA GLU A 24 0.64 -5.43 -11.13
C GLU A 24 0.59 -3.92 -10.92
N ALA A 25 0.44 -3.47 -9.67
CA ALA A 25 0.40 -2.05 -9.33
C ALA A 25 1.78 -1.37 -9.35
N ALA A 26 2.86 -2.11 -9.10
CA ALA A 26 4.22 -1.57 -9.05
C ALA A 26 4.89 -1.42 -10.43
N MET A 27 4.63 -2.33 -11.36
CA MET A 27 5.19 -2.31 -12.71
C MET A 27 4.95 -0.97 -13.46
N PRO A 28 3.71 -0.45 -13.58
CA PRO A 28 3.46 0.81 -14.28
C PRO A 28 4.07 2.03 -13.57
N LEU A 29 4.47 1.90 -12.30
CA LEU A 29 5.18 2.94 -11.55
C LEU A 29 6.70 2.93 -11.83
N GLY A 30 7.19 2.03 -12.68
CA GLY A 30 8.62 1.87 -13.01
C GLY A 30 9.38 1.16 -11.90
N PHE A 31 8.76 0.16 -11.26
CA PHE A 31 9.40 -0.68 -10.24
C PHE A 31 9.46 -2.13 -10.69
N ASN A 32 10.65 -2.70 -10.57
CA ASN A 32 10.86 -4.14 -10.73
C ASN A 32 10.63 -4.84 -9.40
N VAL A 33 9.99 -6.01 -9.45
CA VAL A 33 9.59 -6.76 -8.26
C VAL A 33 10.36 -8.08 -8.17
N LYS A 34 11.05 -8.28 -7.05
CA LYS A 34 11.70 -9.56 -6.71
C LYS A 34 10.91 -10.25 -5.60
N LYS A 35 10.30 -11.39 -5.91
CA LYS A 35 9.47 -12.18 -4.98
C LYS A 35 10.31 -13.26 -4.29
N ASN A 36 10.10 -13.42 -2.99
CA ASN A 36 10.66 -14.52 -2.19
C ASN A 36 9.62 -14.99 -1.17
N LYS A 37 8.79 -15.98 -1.57
CA LYS A 37 7.67 -16.51 -0.77
C LYS A 37 6.72 -15.39 -0.31
N TYR A 38 6.82 -14.98 0.96
CA TYR A 38 5.98 -13.94 1.61
C TYR A 38 6.69 -12.58 1.75
N LYS A 39 7.87 -12.44 1.15
CA LYS A 39 8.63 -11.20 1.10
C LYS A 39 8.82 -10.77 -0.34
N MET A 40 8.80 -9.46 -0.57
CA MET A 40 9.05 -8.89 -1.89
C MET A 40 9.99 -7.70 -1.75
N LYS A 41 10.82 -7.47 -2.77
CA LYS A 41 11.63 -6.27 -2.89
C LYS A 41 11.26 -5.55 -4.17
N LEU A 42 10.79 -4.32 -4.05
CA LEU A 42 10.49 -3.44 -5.16
C LEU A 42 11.67 -2.51 -5.36
N GLN A 43 12.19 -2.44 -6.58
CA GLN A 43 13.36 -1.66 -6.95
C GLN A 43 12.98 -0.74 -8.09
N GLY A 44 12.99 0.58 -7.85
CA GLY A 44 12.63 1.57 -8.86
C GLY A 44 13.68 1.62 -9.96
N GLU A 45 13.31 1.71 -11.22
CA GLU A 45 14.25 1.65 -12.35
C GLU A 45 15.16 2.89 -12.44
N LYS A 46 14.66 4.03 -11.97
CA LYS A 46 15.36 5.31 -12.04
C LYS A 46 16.18 5.56 -10.78
N THR A 47 17.37 6.11 -10.96
CA THR A 47 18.20 6.58 -9.85
C THR A 47 17.71 7.95 -9.41
N GLY A 48 17.22 8.03 -8.17
CA GLY A 48 16.76 9.27 -7.56
C GLY A 48 17.89 10.06 -6.90
N ARG A 49 17.52 11.16 -6.22
CA ARG A 49 18.50 12.07 -5.57
C ARG A 49 19.37 11.35 -4.52
N LYS A 50 18.81 10.35 -3.83
CA LYS A 50 19.51 9.54 -2.81
C LYS A 50 19.80 8.12 -3.30
N GLY A 51 20.03 7.97 -4.60
CA GLY A 51 20.17 6.68 -5.25
C GLY A 51 18.82 6.07 -5.60
N GLN A 52 18.86 4.82 -6.05
CA GLN A 52 17.68 4.06 -6.46
C GLN A 52 16.77 3.76 -5.25
N LEU A 53 15.47 4.09 -5.38
CA LEU A 53 14.49 3.75 -4.35
C LEU A 53 14.29 2.23 -4.29
N SER A 54 14.50 1.67 -3.10
CA SER A 54 14.23 0.25 -2.81
C SER A 54 13.24 0.14 -1.65
N ILE A 55 12.24 -0.71 -1.82
CA ILE A 55 11.17 -0.93 -0.85
C ILE A 55 11.10 -2.42 -0.54
N ALA A 56 11.15 -2.75 0.74
CA ALA A 56 10.91 -4.10 1.22
C ALA A 56 9.42 -4.22 1.57
N THR A 57 8.79 -5.27 1.10
CA THR A 57 7.40 -5.60 1.40
C THR A 57 7.36 -6.95 2.10
N GLU A 58 6.66 -7.03 3.22
CA GLU A 58 6.49 -8.27 3.97
C GLU A 58 4.99 -8.50 4.21
N ILE A 59 4.57 -9.75 4.08
CA ILE A 59 3.20 -10.19 4.30
C ILE A 59 3.20 -11.11 5.52
N PHE A 60 2.37 -10.77 6.51
CA PHE A 60 2.22 -11.50 7.76
C PHE A 60 0.78 -11.96 7.90
N GLU A 61 0.56 -13.22 8.22
CA GLU A 61 -0.76 -13.68 8.66
C GLU A 61 -0.97 -13.22 10.10
N VAL A 62 -1.98 -12.38 10.34
CA VAL A 62 -2.28 -11.80 11.66
C VAL A 62 -3.52 -12.43 12.30
N ALA A 63 -4.36 -13.09 11.51
CA ALA A 63 -5.44 -13.96 11.93
C ALA A 63 -5.79 -14.93 10.78
N PRO A 64 -6.57 -16.00 11.00
CA PRO A 64 -6.97 -16.90 9.92
C PRO A 64 -7.60 -16.14 8.76
N SER A 65 -7.02 -16.29 7.56
CA SER A 65 -7.46 -15.58 6.33
C SER A 65 -7.41 -14.05 6.43
N LEU A 66 -6.58 -13.50 7.31
CA LEU A 66 -6.31 -12.08 7.42
C LEU A 66 -4.81 -11.82 7.42
N PHE A 67 -4.36 -11.11 6.40
CA PHE A 67 -2.97 -10.79 6.17
C PHE A 67 -2.72 -9.31 6.36
N MET A 68 -1.66 -8.96 7.08
CA MET A 68 -1.11 -7.61 7.13
C MET A 68 0.03 -7.51 6.13
N VAL A 69 -0.03 -6.48 5.29
CA VAL A 69 0.99 -6.14 4.32
C VAL A 69 1.70 -4.89 4.81
N GLU A 70 3.02 -4.95 4.90
CA GLU A 70 3.84 -3.82 5.32
C GLU A 70 4.85 -3.46 4.23
N LEU A 71 4.87 -2.17 3.84
CA LEU A 71 5.84 -1.60 2.93
C LEU A 71 6.84 -0.73 3.72
N ARG A 72 8.13 -1.03 3.61
CA ARG A 72 9.22 -0.31 4.28
C ARG A 72 10.21 0.22 3.26
N LYS A 73 10.59 1.49 3.39
CA LYS A 73 11.72 2.06 2.64
C LYS A 73 13.01 1.39 3.07
N ALA A 74 13.64 0.63 2.18
CA ALA A 74 14.94 0.01 2.41
C ALA A 74 16.10 0.96 2.05
N GLN A 75 15.99 1.67 0.93
CA GLN A 75 17.02 2.61 0.43
C GLN A 75 16.37 3.71 -0.40
N GLY A 76 17.06 4.83 -0.61
CA GLY A 76 16.59 5.93 -1.47
C GLY A 76 15.88 7.05 -0.69
N ASP A 77 15.26 7.96 -1.44
CA ASP A 77 14.70 9.18 -0.89
C ASP A 77 13.31 8.97 -0.25
N THR A 78 13.07 9.68 0.87
CA THR A 78 11.82 9.56 1.62
C THR A 78 10.63 10.20 0.88
N LEU A 79 10.85 11.28 0.12
CA LEU A 79 9.76 11.90 -0.65
C LEU A 79 9.38 11.02 -1.84
N GLU A 80 10.36 10.42 -2.51
CA GLU A 80 10.13 9.42 -3.55
C GLU A 80 9.34 8.22 -3.00
N PHE A 81 9.70 7.73 -1.81
CA PHE A 81 8.94 6.68 -1.13
C PHE A 81 7.49 7.08 -0.85
N HIS A 82 7.24 8.29 -0.33
CA HIS A 82 5.88 8.76 -0.07
C HIS A 82 5.05 8.93 -1.35
N LYS A 83 5.69 9.37 -2.45
CA LYS A 83 5.04 9.48 -3.76
C LYS A 83 4.68 8.10 -4.29
N PHE A 84 5.61 7.16 -4.23
CA PHE A 84 5.38 5.77 -4.58
C PHE A 84 4.22 5.18 -3.77
N TYR A 85 4.27 5.31 -2.44
CA TYR A 85 3.24 4.77 -1.55
C TYR A 85 1.86 5.32 -1.91
N LYS A 86 1.74 6.64 -2.10
CA LYS A 86 0.47 7.25 -2.52
C LYS A 86 -0.06 6.67 -3.83
N ASN A 87 0.81 6.43 -4.80
CA ASN A 87 0.41 5.91 -6.12
C ASN A 87 0.04 4.43 -6.07
N ILE A 88 0.84 3.61 -5.38
CA ILE A 88 0.56 2.16 -5.30
C ILE A 88 -0.69 1.89 -4.44
N SER A 89 -0.96 2.68 -3.40
CA SER A 89 -2.18 2.53 -2.60
C SER A 89 -3.46 2.66 -3.43
N VAL A 90 -3.46 3.48 -4.50
CA VAL A 90 -4.62 3.58 -5.41
C VAL A 90 -4.82 2.27 -6.18
N GLY A 91 -3.73 1.65 -6.65
CA GLY A 91 -3.79 0.35 -7.36
C GLY A 91 -4.04 -0.85 -6.46
N LEU A 92 -4.03 -0.68 -5.13
CA LEU A 92 -4.27 -1.74 -4.16
C LEU A 92 -5.59 -1.56 -3.39
N GLU A 93 -6.36 -0.51 -3.68
CA GLU A 93 -7.58 -0.19 -2.94
C GLU A 93 -8.57 -1.37 -2.90
N ASP A 94 -8.68 -2.13 -4.00
CA ASP A 94 -9.58 -3.29 -4.13
C ASP A 94 -9.24 -4.45 -3.19
N ILE A 95 -7.97 -4.55 -2.77
CA ILE A 95 -7.52 -5.61 -1.86
C ILE A 95 -7.36 -5.15 -0.42
N VAL A 96 -7.49 -3.85 -0.15
CA VAL A 96 -7.41 -3.31 1.21
C VAL A 96 -8.70 -3.63 1.95
N TRP A 97 -8.57 -4.37 3.04
CA TRP A 97 -9.67 -4.62 3.97
C TRP A 97 -9.99 -3.34 4.73
N LYS A 98 -11.17 -2.77 4.47
CA LYS A 98 -11.76 -1.66 5.23
C LYS A 98 -12.78 -2.24 6.21
N SER A 99 -12.53 -2.20 7.52
CA SER A 99 -13.60 -2.40 8.50
C SER A 99 -14.65 -1.31 8.28
N GLY A 100 -15.93 -1.60 8.44
CA GLY A 100 -17.06 -0.72 8.10
C GLY A 100 -17.13 0.67 8.75
N GLU A 101 -16.07 1.14 9.39
CA GLU A 101 -15.94 2.47 9.99
C GLU A 101 -15.42 3.53 8.99
N ASP A 102 -14.72 3.13 7.92
CA ASP A 102 -14.25 4.07 6.87
C ASP A 102 -15.28 4.35 5.75
N ALA A 103 -16.45 3.71 5.79
CA ALA A 103 -17.52 3.90 4.80
C ALA A 103 -18.54 4.99 5.19
N LYS A 104 -18.40 5.65 6.34
CA LYS A 104 -19.32 6.70 6.81
C LYS A 104 -18.66 8.08 6.89
N LYS A 105 -18.24 8.64 5.75
CA LYS A 105 -18.03 10.10 5.60
C LYS A 105 -18.50 10.61 4.24
N ILE A 106 -19.74 10.28 3.87
CA ILE A 106 -20.53 10.99 2.84
C ILE A 106 -22.01 10.68 3.08
N VAL A 107 -22.55 11.15 4.20
CA VAL A 107 -23.98 11.43 4.38
C VAL A 107 -24.12 12.32 5.62
N ASP A 108 -23.84 13.60 5.47
CA ASP A 108 -24.50 14.62 6.28
C ASP A 108 -24.59 15.89 5.45
N GLY A 109 -25.78 16.13 4.91
CA GLY A 109 -26.06 17.18 3.94
C GLY A 109 -27.50 17.14 3.45
N SER A 110 -28.43 16.75 4.31
CA SER A 110 -29.85 17.02 4.11
C SER A 110 -30.40 17.57 5.41
N VAL A 111 -30.25 18.88 5.60
CA VAL A 111 -31.05 19.61 6.58
C VAL A 111 -32.36 19.91 5.88
N ALA A 112 -33.35 19.04 6.08
CA ALA A 112 -34.74 19.43 5.95
C ALA A 112 -35.03 20.44 7.06
N VAL A 113 -35.44 21.64 6.67
CA VAL A 113 -35.90 22.68 7.60
C VAL A 113 -37.42 22.49 7.76
N PRO A 114 -37.95 22.23 8.98
CA PRO A 114 -39.36 22.34 9.23
C PRO A 114 -39.74 23.73 9.75
N SER A 115 -40.99 24.09 9.43
CA SER A 115 -41.77 25.30 9.77
C SER A 115 -41.57 26.52 8.90
#